data_AF-A0A3N1WUW9-F1
#
_entry.id   AF-A0A3N1WUW9-F1
#
_cell.length_a   1.000
_cell.length_b   1.000
_cell.length_c   1.000
_cell.angle_alpha   90.00
_cell.angle_beta   90.00
_cell.angle_gamma   90.00
#
_symmetry.space_group_name_H-M   'P 1'
#
loop_
_entity.id
_entity.type
_entity.pdbx_description
1 polymer ?
#
loop_
_entity_poly.entity_id
_entity_poly.type
_entity_poly.pdbx_seq_one_letter_code
_entity_poly.pdbx_strand_id
1 'polypeptide(L)' 'MLIAERRIPAIAAKAGHDAYLNTLRHTGAVTVKIANGQVVERKSDGSVTVIKSLPIGKRVKPGTILKRIKPGD' A
#
# COMPACT_ATOMS: atom_id res chain seq x y z
N MET A 1 17.13 19.82 -5.99
CA MET A 1 16.81 18.46 -5.48
C MET A 1 15.54 18.44 -4.60
N LEU A 2 15.46 19.26 -3.54
CA LEU A 2 14.31 19.31 -2.60
C LEU A 2 12.91 19.50 -3.22
N ILE A 3 12.78 20.23 -4.33
CA ILE A 3 11.47 20.49 -4.97
C ILE A 3 10.91 19.25 -5.68
N ALA A 4 11.77 18.42 -6.27
CA ALA A 4 11.36 17.18 -6.93
C ALA A 4 10.94 16.12 -5.89
N GLU A 5 11.65 16.05 -4.76
CA GLU A 5 11.36 15.10 -3.69
C GLU A 5 9.98 15.33 -3.05
N ARG A 6 9.53 16.59 -2.94
CA ARG A 6 8.19 16.93 -2.46
C ARG A 6 7.06 16.34 -3.31
N ARG A 7 7.32 16.01 -4.58
CA ARG A 7 6.33 15.41 -5.49
C ARG A 7 6.27 13.88 -5.36
N ILE A 8 7.27 13.24 -4.74
CA ILE A 8 7.35 11.78 -4.62
C ILE A 8 6.10 11.19 -3.97
N PRO A 9 5.57 11.70 -2.83
CA PRO A 9 4.36 11.15 -2.23
C PRO A 9 3.14 11.20 -3.16
N ALA A 10 2.96 12.31 -3.89
CA ALA A 10 1.84 12.47 -4.82
C ALA A 10 1.97 11.54 -6.04
N ILE A 11 3.17 11.39 -6.59
CA ILE A 11 3.46 10.49 -7.71
C ILE A 11 3.22 9.03 -7.27
N ALA A 12 3.71 8.63 -6.11
CA ALA A 12 3.51 7.29 -5.57
C ALA A 12 2.03 6.99 -5.30
N ALA A 13 1.29 7.95 -4.73
CA ALA A 13 -0.15 7.83 -4.52
C ALA A 13 -0.91 7.65 -5.85
N LYS A 14 -0.58 8.47 -6.87
CA LYS A 14 -1.18 8.34 -8.20
C LYS A 14 -0.87 6.98 -8.83
N ALA A 15 0.38 6.55 -8.82
CA ALA A 15 0.78 5.26 -9.38
C ALA A 15 0.06 4.08 -8.70
N GLY A 16 -0.10 4.12 -7.37
CA GLY A 16 -0.86 3.11 -6.63
C GLY A 16 -2.34 3.10 -6.99
N HIS A 17 -2.95 4.27 -7.16
CA HIS A 17 -4.35 4.38 -7.59
C HIS A 17 -4.56 3.88 -9.02
N ASP A 18 -3.67 4.25 -9.94
CA ASP A 18 -3.71 3.80 -11.33
C ASP A 18 -3.57 2.27 -11.40
N ALA A 19 -2.64 1.67 -10.63
CA ALA A 19 -2.48 0.23 -10.54
C ALA A 19 -3.71 -0.49 -9.96
N TYR A 20 -4.32 0.08 -8.92
CA TYR A 20 -5.57 -0.42 -8.35
C TYR A 20 -6.69 -0.47 -9.39
N LEU A 21 -6.94 0.65 -10.08
CA LEU A 21 -8.01 0.73 -11.09
C LEU A 21 -7.73 -0.19 -12.27
N ASN A 22 -6.48 -0.25 -12.73
CA ASN A 22 -6.10 -1.10 -13.84
C ASN A 22 -6.36 -2.58 -13.51
N THR A 23 -5.95 -3.02 -12.32
CA THR A 23 -6.18 -4.40 -11.86
C THR A 23 -7.66 -4.70 -11.80
N LEU A 24 -8.45 -3.86 -11.11
CA LEU A 24 -9.88 -4.04 -10.95
C LEU A 24 -10.63 -4.14 -12.29
N ARG A 25 -10.23 -3.34 -13.29
CA ARG A 25 -10.81 -3.37 -14.64
C ARG A 25 -10.51 -4.67 -15.40
N HIS A 26 -9.31 -5.22 -15.24
CA HIS A 26 -8.87 -6.40 -16.01
C HIS A 26 -9.25 -7.72 -15.36
N THR A 27 -9.29 -7.80 -14.03
CA THR A 27 -9.49 -9.05 -13.30
C THR A 27 -10.82 -9.10 -12.55
N GLY A 28 -11.51 -7.98 -12.39
CA GLY A 28 -12.72 -7.86 -11.56
C GLY A 28 -12.45 -7.85 -10.05
N ALA A 29 -11.20 -8.00 -9.60
CA ALA A 29 -10.83 -8.04 -8.18
C ALA A 29 -9.40 -7.56 -7.92
N VAL A 30 -9.18 -6.92 -6.77
CA VAL A 30 -7.87 -6.41 -6.36
C VAL A 30 -7.56 -6.74 -4.92
N THR A 31 -6.33 -7.20 -4.68
CA THR A 31 -5.83 -7.49 -3.33
C THR A 31 -5.16 -6.25 -2.75
N VAL A 32 -5.63 -5.79 -1.59
CA VAL A 32 -5.08 -4.62 -0.90
C VAL A 32 -4.90 -4.87 0.59
N LYS A 33 -3.88 -4.23 1.19
CA LYS A 33 -3.73 -4.18 2.65
C LYS A 33 -4.45 -2.94 3.18
N ILE A 34 -5.42 -3.13 4.06
CA ILE A 34 -6.18 -2.04 4.67
C ILE A 34 -5.55 -1.61 6.01
N ALA A 35 -6.00 -0.47 6.54
CA ALA A 35 -5.36 0.22 7.66
C ALA A 35 -5.25 -0.61 8.95
N ASN A 36 -6.16 -1.57 9.17
CA ASN A 36 -6.16 -2.46 10.33
C ASN A 36 -5.20 -3.66 10.18
N GLY A 37 -4.40 -3.71 9.10
CA GLY A 37 -3.43 -4.78 8.85
C GLY A 37 -3.99 -5.99 8.08
N GLN A 38 -5.30 -6.03 7.78
CA GLN A 38 -5.86 -7.10 6.96
C GLN A 38 -5.49 -6.95 5.49
N VAL A 39 -5.21 -8.08 4.85
CA VAL A 39 -5.16 -8.22 3.39
C VAL A 39 -6.54 -8.71 2.94
N VAL A 40 -7.16 -7.94 2.07
CA VAL A 40 -8.50 -8.21 1.56
C VAL A 40 -8.49 -8.26 0.04
N GLU A 41 -9.34 -9.10 -0.53
CA GLU A 41 -9.78 -8.99 -1.91
C GLU A 41 -10.97 -8.04 -1.97
N ARG A 42 -10.92 -7.03 -2.84
CA ARG A 42 -12.06 -6.17 -3.14
C ARG A 42 -12.47 -6.38 -4.60
N LYS A 43 -13.74 -6.70 -4.83
CA LYS A 43 -14.29 -6.94 -6.16
C LYS A 43 -14.95 -5.70 -6.75
N SER A 44 -15.17 -5.71 -8.05
CA SER A 44 -15.80 -4.62 -8.79
C SER A 44 -17.27 -4.39 -8.41
N ASP A 45 -17.94 -5.42 -7.90
CA ASP A 45 -19.30 -5.36 -7.36
C ASP A 45 -19.39 -4.70 -5.97
N GLY A 46 -18.25 -4.32 -5.39
CA GLY A 46 -18.15 -3.71 -4.07
C GLY A 46 -18.00 -4.70 -2.91
N SER A 47 -18.08 -6.01 -3.17
CA SER A 47 -17.84 -7.03 -2.15
C SER A 47 -16.38 -7.07 -1.70
N VAL A 48 -16.18 -7.44 -0.43
CA VAL A 48 -14.86 -7.51 0.22
C VAL A 48 -14.75 -8.82 0.97
N THR A 49 -13.64 -9.54 0.75
CA THR A 49 -13.33 -10.79 1.45
C THR A 49 -11.96 -10.70 2.09
N VAL A 50 -11.85 -11.08 3.35
CA VAL A 50 -10.56 -11.13 4.06
C VAL A 50 -9.79 -12.36 3.58
N ILE A 51 -8.59 -12.15 3.04
CA ILE A 51 -7.68 -13.24 2.64
C ILE A 51 -6.80 -13.63 3.83
N LYS A 52 -6.23 -12.63 4.51
CA LYS A 52 -5.26 -12.86 5.58
C LYS A 52 -5.20 -11.68 6.54
N SER A 53 -5.20 -11.95 7.84
CA SER A 53 -4.83 -10.95 8.84
C SER A 53 -3.31 -10.90 8.97
N LEU A 54 -2.70 -9.74 8.72
CA LEU A 54 -1.31 -9.50 9.06
C LEU A 54 -1.24 -8.78 10.41
N PRO A 55 -0.15 -8.99 11.19
CA PRO A 55 0.10 -8.15 12.35
C PRO A 55 0.07 -6.68 11.95
N ILE A 56 -0.55 -5.85 12.79
CA ILE A 56 -0.53 -4.40 12.60
C ILE A 56 0.94 -3.97 12.59
N GLY A 57 1.40 -3.45 11.45
CA GLY A 57 2.76 -2.95 11.33
C GLY A 57 3.01 -1.84 12.35
N LYS A 58 4.23 -1.74 12.87
CA LYS A 58 4.60 -0.66 13.79
C LYS A 58 4.45 0.68 13.05
N ARG A 59 3.49 1.50 13.48
CA ARG A 59 3.32 2.86 12.94
C ARG A 59 4.58 3.65 13.25
N VAL A 60 5.29 4.09 12.21
CA VAL A 60 6.46 4.95 12.36
C VAL A 60 6.01 6.40 12.50
N LYS A 61 6.63 7.14 13.43
CA LYS A 61 6.34 8.57 13.60
C LYS A 61 6.87 9.34 12.38
N PRO A 62 6.18 10.39 11.91
CA PRO A 62 6.78 11.30 10.93
C PRO A 62 8.17 11.77 11.40
N GLY A 63 9.15 11.75 10.51
CA GLY A 63 10.56 12.04 10.85
C GLY A 63 11.38 10.83 11.34
N THR A 64 10.80 9.63 11.43
CA THR A 64 11.58 8.41 11.73
C THR A 64 12.53 8.10 10.57
N ILE A 65 13.84 8.10 10.84
CA ILE A 65 14.86 7.67 9.88
C ILE A 65 14.97 6.14 9.93
N LEU A 66 14.54 5.48 8.87
CA LEU A 66 14.70 4.03 8.70
C LEU A 66 16.11 3.75 8.16
N LYS A 67 16.93 3.04 8.94
CA LYS A 67 18.27 2.60 8.50
C LYS A 67 18.15 1.22 7.86
N ARG A 68 18.86 1.01 6.76
CA ARG A 68 19.05 -0.32 6.19
C ARG A 68 19.90 -1.13 7.17
N ILE A 69 19.33 -2.18 7.74
CA ILE A 69 20.07 -3.18 8.51
C ILE A 69 20.78 -4.08 7.50
N LYS A 70 22.05 -4.45 7.76
CA LYS A 70 22.69 -5.51 6.99
C LYS A 70 22.00 -6.83 7.35
N PRO A 71 21.76 -7.74 6.40
CA PRO A 71 21.25 -9.07 6.76
C PRO A 71 22.29 -9.76 7.65
N GLY A 72 21.97 -10.01 8.92
CA GLY A 72 22.83 -10.78 9.84
C GLY A 72 23.05 -10.21 11.25
N ASP A 73 22.57 -8.99 11.56
CA ASP A 73 22.59 -8.41 12.92
C ASP A 73 21.25 -8.63 13.66
#